data_AF-A0AAP6B7B8-F1
#
_entry.id   AF-A0AAP6B7B8-F1
#
_cell.length_a   1.000
_cell.length_b   1.000
_cell.length_c   1.000
_cell.angle_alpha   90.00
_cell.angle_beta   90.00
_cell.angle_gamma   90.00
#
_symmetry.space_group_name_H-M   'P 1'
#
loop_
_entity.id
_entity.type
_entity.pdbx_description
1 polymer ?
#
loop_
_entity_poly.entity_id
_entity_poly.type
_entity_poly.pdbx_seq_one_letter_code
_entity_poly.pdbx_strand_id
1 'polypeptide(L)'
;MSRKLPVGEGEAARTACARGMLRGGVDEESGEFLTASVVAERVGWCAGLVSGMVAGLLAEHWNAADVEALASGVDAGGRGLPSNAWMALRRLGWSASVAGGVRVNDRIVRMVQEQAGRVLRSAAWRAALTAGVLAAWPADPARRTAAEWDAVRDAVPGGRSLPSGVIASRTRQIQAFARENGRLPADVFNLEPPPRAARMLLLSACDGQQATIERADEPGRALLRLQLPTRPDPVSYRDWTWVACPIALPPTVPAGAVLHLPTLRPHQGRVRADLAYTHTVPKTAHTGHTIALGVDWGLNTLLSAGAVRLHQDGRITELGAGGWPVPGRRSPREAAPAAPPVRAAAHQGRSVSAADRR
;
A
#
# COMPACT_ATOMS: atom_id res chain seq x y z
N MET A 1 -16.18 21.51 11.23
CA MET A 1 -16.43 22.21 9.94
C MET A 1 -15.71 21.49 8.83
N SER A 2 -16.40 21.13 7.75
CA SER A 2 -15.75 20.61 6.54
C SER A 2 -14.92 21.73 5.93
N ARG A 3 -13.59 21.71 6.13
CA ARG A 3 -12.65 22.64 5.47
C ARG A 3 -12.55 22.28 3.98
N LYS A 4 -13.63 22.51 3.23
CA LYS A 4 -13.63 22.39 1.77
C LYS A 4 -12.81 23.55 1.24
N LEU A 5 -11.78 23.23 0.48
CA LEU A 5 -11.00 24.22 -0.24
C LEU A 5 -11.90 24.87 -1.30
N PRO A 6 -12.05 26.20 -1.33
CA PRO A 6 -12.72 26.87 -2.43
C PRO A 6 -11.90 26.64 -3.71
N VAL A 7 -12.57 26.21 -4.78
CA VAL A 7 -11.95 25.90 -6.07
C VAL A 7 -12.50 26.90 -7.09
N GLY A 8 -11.62 27.67 -7.72
CA GLY A 8 -11.99 28.64 -8.74
C GLY A 8 -12.39 28.00 -10.07
N GLU A 9 -12.94 28.80 -10.98
CA GLU A 9 -13.14 28.40 -12.37
C GLU A 9 -11.80 28.03 -13.01
N GLY A 10 -11.74 26.90 -13.71
CA GLY A 10 -10.47 26.39 -14.26
C GLY A 10 -9.52 25.73 -13.25
N GLU A 11 -9.89 25.59 -11.98
CA GLU A 11 -9.07 24.92 -10.95
C GLU A 11 -9.62 23.55 -10.51
N ALA A 12 -8.75 22.68 -10.01
CA ALA A 12 -9.11 21.43 -9.38
C ALA A 12 -8.45 21.30 -8.01
N ALA A 13 -9.15 20.68 -7.06
CA ALA A 13 -8.55 20.27 -5.80
C ALA A 13 -7.65 19.04 -6.01
N ARG A 14 -6.40 19.11 -5.55
CA ARG A 14 -5.49 17.96 -5.48
C ARG A 14 -5.04 17.73 -4.06
N THR A 15 -4.97 16.46 -3.69
CA THR A 15 -4.40 16.04 -2.41
C THR A 15 -2.99 15.53 -2.63
N ALA A 16 -2.06 16.06 -1.86
CA ALA A 16 -0.67 15.63 -1.81
C ALA A 16 -0.27 15.32 -0.37
N CYS A 17 0.93 14.77 -0.17
CA CYS A 17 1.44 14.42 1.15
C CYS A 17 2.84 14.99 1.33
N ALA A 18 3.07 15.61 2.48
CA ALA A 18 4.37 16.10 2.92
C ALA A 18 4.81 15.31 4.15
N ARG A 19 6.13 15.10 4.26
CA ARG A 19 6.72 14.46 5.45
C ARG A 19 7.12 15.53 6.45
N GLY A 20 6.50 15.50 7.62
CA GLY A 20 6.86 16.27 8.80
C GLY A 20 7.52 15.41 9.88
N MET A 21 7.97 16.07 10.94
CA MET A 21 8.58 15.45 12.11
C MET A 21 8.06 16.15 13.37
N LEU A 22 7.66 15.38 14.39
CA LEU A 22 7.42 15.94 15.72
C LEU A 22 8.77 16.03 16.45
N ARG A 23 9.18 17.25 16.82
CA ARG A 23 10.48 17.52 17.47
C ARG A 23 10.37 17.76 18.97
N GLY A 24 9.18 17.61 19.52
CA GLY A 24 8.81 17.95 20.89
C GLY A 24 7.37 18.41 20.92
N GLY A 25 6.91 18.81 22.09
CA GLY A 25 5.59 19.37 22.29
C GLY A 25 5.45 20.00 23.67
N VAL A 26 4.26 20.49 23.98
CA VAL A 26 3.91 21.01 25.31
C VAL A 26 2.70 20.24 25.79
N ASP A 27 2.76 19.71 27.00
CA ASP A 27 1.59 19.16 27.67
C ASP A 27 0.67 20.33 28.05
N GLU A 28 -0.54 20.35 27.51
CA GLU A 28 -1.44 21.51 27.64
C GLU A 28 -2.01 21.68 29.05
N GLU A 29 -2.02 20.60 29.85
CA GLU A 29 -2.52 20.66 31.22
C GLU A 29 -1.45 21.22 32.17
N SER A 30 -0.22 20.73 32.08
CA SER A 30 0.87 21.16 32.97
C SER A 30 1.68 22.36 32.43
N GLY A 31 1.60 22.64 31.13
CA GLY A 31 2.48 23.58 30.45
C GLY A 31 3.92 23.06 30.28
N GLU A 32 4.19 21.81 30.65
CA GLU A 32 5.53 21.22 30.61
C GLU A 32 5.98 21.00 29.16
N PHE A 33 7.23 21.37 28.88
CA PHE A 33 7.86 21.06 27.60
C PHE A 33 8.25 19.58 27.54
N LEU A 34 7.66 18.87 26.58
CA LEU A 34 8.00 17.50 26.25
C LEU A 34 9.08 17.46 25.17
N THR A 35 10.22 16.85 25.50
CA THR A 35 11.30 16.63 24.55
C THR A 35 10.88 15.70 23.40
N ALA A 36 11.65 15.70 22.31
CA ALA A 36 11.40 14.80 21.17
C ALA A 36 11.31 13.32 21.58
N SER A 37 12.13 12.88 22.55
CA SER A 37 12.15 11.50 23.03
C SER A 37 10.89 11.17 23.84
N VAL A 38 10.44 12.08 24.70
CA VAL A 38 9.21 11.89 25.49
C VAL A 38 7.98 11.83 24.57
N VAL A 39 7.89 12.71 23.56
CA VAL A 39 6.82 12.64 22.56
C VAL A 39 6.89 11.34 21.77
N ALA A 40 8.09 10.89 21.37
CA ALA A 40 8.27 9.62 20.66
C ALA A 40 7.88 8.40 21.49
N GLU A 41 8.14 8.44 22.79
CA GLU A 41 7.73 7.41 23.74
C GLU A 41 6.20 7.36 23.89
N ARG A 42 5.54 8.50 24.20
CA ARG A 42 4.08 8.56 24.34
C ARG A 42 3.34 8.17 23.05
N VAL A 43 3.83 8.62 21.89
CA VAL A 43 3.31 8.18 20.58
C VAL A 43 3.59 6.68 20.36
N GLY A 44 4.76 6.20 20.78
CA GLY A 44 5.16 4.79 20.69
C GLY A 44 4.26 3.87 21.51
N TRP A 45 3.89 4.27 22.73
CA TRP A 45 2.91 3.60 23.57
C TRP A 45 1.55 3.53 22.90
N CYS A 46 1.02 4.68 22.47
CA CYS A 46 -0.27 4.74 21.79
C CYS A 46 -0.29 3.90 20.50
N ALA A 47 0.76 3.97 19.68
CA ALA A 47 0.88 3.19 18.46
C ALA A 47 1.05 1.69 18.73
N GLY A 48 1.69 1.32 19.85
CA GLY A 48 1.77 -0.06 20.32
C GLY A 48 0.40 -0.60 20.71
N LEU A 49 -0.36 0.19 21.50
CA LEU A 49 -1.72 -0.14 21.90
C LEU A 49 -2.65 -0.33 20.69
N VAL A 50 -2.65 0.65 19.77
CA VAL A 50 -3.43 0.57 18.52
C VAL A 50 -3.02 -0.65 17.70
N SER A 51 -1.72 -0.87 17.48
CA SER A 51 -1.23 -1.99 16.68
C SER A 51 -1.59 -3.34 17.28
N GLY A 52 -1.53 -3.49 18.62
CA GLY A 52 -1.96 -4.71 19.30
C GLY A 52 -3.45 -4.98 19.14
N MET A 53 -4.30 -3.95 19.30
CA MET A 53 -5.74 -4.08 19.09
C MET A 53 -6.10 -4.37 17.63
N VAL A 54 -5.39 -3.77 16.66
CA VAL A 54 -5.54 -4.09 15.23
C VAL A 54 -5.18 -5.55 14.97
N ALA A 55 -4.08 -6.04 15.54
CA ALA A 55 -3.67 -7.43 15.37
C ALA A 55 -4.72 -8.41 15.91
N GLY A 56 -5.33 -8.12 17.06
CA GLY A 56 -6.43 -8.92 17.61
C GLY A 56 -7.64 -8.95 16.69
N LEU A 57 -8.09 -7.77 16.22
CA LEU A 57 -9.25 -7.66 15.33
C LEU A 57 -8.99 -8.32 13.96
N LEU A 58 -7.76 -8.24 13.44
CA LEU A 58 -7.37 -8.96 12.24
C LEU A 58 -7.34 -10.46 12.47
N ALA A 59 -6.79 -10.95 13.58
CA ALA A 59 -6.76 -12.38 13.87
C ALA A 59 -8.17 -13.00 13.95
N GLU A 60 -9.13 -12.26 14.50
CA GLU A 60 -10.54 -12.66 14.58
C GLU A 60 -11.21 -12.73 13.20
N HIS A 61 -11.04 -11.69 12.38
CA HIS A 61 -11.77 -11.56 11.10
C HIS A 61 -10.96 -11.93 9.85
N TRP A 62 -9.80 -12.56 10.01
CA TRP A 62 -8.98 -13.05 8.89
C TRP A 62 -9.48 -14.42 8.41
N ASN A 63 -10.68 -14.43 7.84
CA ASN A 63 -11.32 -15.62 7.28
C ASN A 63 -12.16 -15.27 6.05
N ALA A 64 -12.54 -16.30 5.28
CA ALA A 64 -13.27 -16.12 4.03
C ALA A 64 -14.64 -15.46 4.21
N ALA A 65 -15.41 -15.92 5.21
CA ALA A 65 -16.77 -15.44 5.44
C ALA A 65 -16.80 -13.95 5.79
N ASP A 66 -15.91 -13.50 6.67
CA ASP A 66 -15.87 -12.09 7.06
C ASP A 66 -15.35 -11.20 5.91
N VAL A 67 -14.29 -11.61 5.21
CA VAL A 67 -13.82 -10.82 4.07
C VAL A 67 -14.87 -10.73 2.96
N GLU A 68 -15.62 -11.80 2.72
CA GLU A 68 -16.76 -11.79 1.79
C GLU A 68 -17.89 -10.88 2.26
N ALA A 69 -18.26 -10.95 3.55
CA ALA A 69 -19.27 -10.07 4.13
C ALA A 69 -18.90 -8.59 3.96
N LEU A 70 -17.64 -8.22 4.21
CA LEU A 70 -17.15 -6.85 4.02
C LEU A 70 -17.08 -6.45 2.53
N ALA A 71 -16.72 -7.39 1.65
CA ALA A 71 -16.61 -7.19 0.21
C ALA A 71 -17.98 -7.07 -0.49
N SER A 72 -19.03 -7.71 0.05
CA SER A 72 -20.41 -7.61 -0.46
C SER A 72 -20.92 -6.17 -0.53
N GLY A 73 -20.36 -5.29 0.33
CA GLY A 73 -20.73 -3.89 0.37
C GLY A 73 -22.10 -3.64 1.01
N VAL A 74 -22.75 -4.64 1.61
CA VAL A 74 -24.02 -4.51 2.34
C VAL A 74 -23.96 -5.20 3.71
N ASP A 75 -24.81 -4.80 4.64
CA ASP A 75 -25.04 -5.52 5.89
C ASP A 75 -26.07 -6.65 5.73
N ALA A 76 -26.30 -7.45 6.78
CA ALA A 76 -27.26 -8.55 6.76
C ALA A 76 -28.71 -8.10 6.47
N GLY A 77 -29.02 -6.81 6.64
CA GLY A 77 -30.31 -6.20 6.29
C GLY A 77 -30.34 -5.56 4.90
N GLY A 78 -29.31 -5.77 4.07
CA GLY A 78 -29.21 -5.24 2.71
C GLY A 78 -28.82 -3.75 2.63
N ARG A 79 -28.45 -3.11 3.75
CA ARG A 79 -28.06 -1.69 3.73
C ARG A 79 -26.59 -1.55 3.34
N GLY A 80 -26.30 -0.66 2.40
CA GLY A 80 -24.94 -0.42 1.91
C GLY A 80 -23.95 -0.08 3.03
N LEU A 81 -22.74 -0.64 3.00
CA LEU A 81 -21.68 -0.35 3.97
C LEU A 81 -21.08 1.04 3.71
N PRO A 82 -20.82 1.83 4.77
CA PRO A 82 -20.17 3.14 4.63
C PRO A 82 -18.77 3.06 4.00
N SER A 83 -18.35 4.13 3.34
CA SER A 83 -17.01 4.24 2.74
C SER A 83 -15.89 4.24 3.78
N ASN A 84 -16.10 4.82 4.96
CA ASN A 84 -15.15 4.75 6.08
C ASN A 84 -15.12 3.32 6.65
N ALA A 85 -13.92 2.73 6.76
CA ALA A 85 -13.78 1.35 7.16
C ALA A 85 -14.26 1.13 8.60
N TRP A 86 -13.95 2.05 9.53
CA TRP A 86 -14.41 1.94 10.92
C TRP A 86 -15.95 1.91 11.05
N MET A 87 -16.65 2.67 10.21
CA MET A 87 -18.12 2.69 10.21
C MET A 87 -18.69 1.41 9.62
N ALA A 88 -18.05 0.85 8.58
CA ALA A 88 -18.45 -0.42 8.02
C ALA A 88 -18.28 -1.56 9.02
N LEU A 89 -17.16 -1.61 9.73
CA LEU A 89 -16.96 -2.63 10.77
C LEU A 89 -18.02 -2.53 11.87
N ARG A 90 -18.34 -1.31 12.34
CA ARG A 90 -19.43 -1.11 13.31
C ARG A 90 -20.80 -1.54 12.77
N ARG A 91 -21.08 -1.30 11.48
CA ARG A 91 -22.33 -1.72 10.84
C ARG A 91 -22.44 -3.24 10.77
N LEU A 92 -21.32 -3.94 10.62
CA LEU A 92 -21.23 -5.41 10.68
C LEU A 92 -21.21 -5.95 12.12
N GLY A 93 -21.25 -5.08 13.13
CA GLY A 93 -21.17 -5.48 14.54
C GLY A 93 -19.76 -5.83 15.02
N TRP A 94 -18.72 -5.58 14.21
CA TRP A 94 -17.34 -5.93 14.54
C TRP A 94 -16.67 -4.80 15.34
N SER A 95 -16.21 -5.13 16.54
CA SER A 95 -15.57 -4.19 17.45
C SER A 95 -14.21 -4.71 17.91
N ALA A 96 -13.28 -3.79 18.12
CA ALA A 96 -12.00 -4.14 18.72
C ALA A 96 -12.17 -4.41 20.22
N SER A 97 -11.53 -5.48 20.69
CA SER A 97 -11.39 -5.78 22.11
C SER A 97 -10.22 -4.99 22.71
N VAL A 98 -10.42 -4.50 23.93
CA VAL A 98 -9.40 -3.80 24.72
C VAL A 98 -8.95 -4.75 25.83
N ALA A 99 -7.64 -4.83 26.08
CA ALA A 99 -7.13 -5.65 27.18
C ALA A 99 -7.72 -5.21 28.53
N GLY A 100 -7.97 -6.18 29.41
CA GLY A 100 -8.52 -5.90 30.75
C GLY A 100 -7.68 -4.88 31.50
N GLY A 101 -8.33 -3.91 32.16
CA GLY A 101 -7.67 -2.84 32.89
C GLY A 101 -7.18 -1.67 32.04
N VAL A 102 -7.19 -1.77 30.71
CA VAL A 102 -6.79 -0.66 29.83
C VAL A 102 -8.02 0.16 29.41
N ARG A 103 -7.90 1.49 29.51
CA ARG A 103 -8.90 2.48 29.14
C ARG A 103 -8.46 3.27 27.92
N VAL A 104 -9.25 3.18 26.86
CA VAL A 104 -9.02 3.92 25.60
C VAL A 104 -10.20 4.83 25.25
N ASN A 105 -9.91 5.93 24.55
CA ASN A 105 -10.94 6.76 23.94
C ASN A 105 -11.60 6.03 22.77
N ASP A 106 -12.89 6.30 22.49
CA ASP A 106 -13.58 5.76 21.32
C ASP A 106 -12.84 6.06 20.00
N ARG A 107 -12.14 7.21 19.92
CA ARG A 107 -11.33 7.57 18.76
C ARG A 107 -10.10 6.69 18.55
N ILE A 108 -9.56 6.09 19.62
CA ILE A 108 -8.55 5.02 19.51
C ILE A 108 -9.18 3.78 18.87
N VAL A 109 -10.37 3.39 19.32
CA VAL A 109 -11.11 2.25 18.73
C VAL A 109 -11.43 2.51 17.25
N ARG A 110 -11.82 3.73 16.89
CA ARG A 110 -12.00 4.12 15.48
C ARG A 110 -10.73 3.96 14.66
N MET A 111 -9.56 4.39 15.17
CA MET A 111 -8.29 4.18 14.48
C MET A 111 -7.99 2.70 14.26
N VAL A 112 -8.26 1.86 15.28
CA VAL A 112 -8.09 0.41 15.18
C VAL A 112 -8.98 -0.17 14.09
N GLN A 113 -10.28 0.13 14.13
CA GLN A 113 -11.25 -0.37 13.16
C GLN A 113 -10.96 0.14 11.74
N GLU A 114 -10.51 1.39 11.60
CA GLU A 114 -10.15 1.97 10.31
C GLU A 114 -8.92 1.26 9.70
N GLN A 115 -7.89 0.99 10.52
CA GLN A 115 -6.70 0.26 10.07
C GLN A 115 -7.03 -1.18 9.70
N ALA A 116 -7.71 -1.93 10.58
CA ALA A 116 -8.09 -3.32 10.33
C ALA A 116 -9.02 -3.44 9.12
N GLY A 117 -10.07 -2.60 9.04
CA GLY A 117 -11.05 -2.67 7.97
C GLY A 117 -10.47 -2.35 6.60
N ARG A 118 -9.49 -1.44 6.50
CA ARG A 118 -8.74 -1.21 5.24
C ARG A 118 -7.95 -2.44 4.80
N VAL A 119 -7.31 -3.12 5.74
CA VAL A 119 -6.56 -4.35 5.48
C VAL A 119 -7.51 -5.46 5.02
N LEU A 120 -8.63 -5.66 5.71
CA LEU A 120 -9.64 -6.67 5.35
C LEU A 120 -10.26 -6.39 3.97
N ARG A 121 -10.62 -5.14 3.66
CA ARG A 121 -11.10 -4.78 2.31
C ARG A 121 -10.09 -5.09 1.21
N SER A 122 -8.81 -4.83 1.48
CA SER A 122 -7.74 -5.15 0.53
C SER A 122 -7.54 -6.67 0.33
N ALA A 123 -8.00 -7.49 1.29
CA ALA A 123 -7.87 -8.94 1.24
C ALA A 123 -8.81 -9.57 0.21
N ALA A 124 -9.97 -8.96 -0.08
CA ALA A 124 -10.95 -9.50 -1.03
C ALA A 124 -10.32 -9.76 -2.41
N TRP A 125 -9.49 -8.84 -2.90
CA TRP A 125 -8.77 -9.02 -4.17
C TRP A 125 -7.76 -10.17 -4.09
N ARG A 126 -7.03 -10.30 -2.98
CA ARG A 126 -6.09 -11.42 -2.78
C ARG A 126 -6.81 -12.76 -2.67
N ALA A 127 -7.98 -12.80 -2.04
CA ALA A 127 -8.83 -13.97 -1.95
C ALA A 127 -9.31 -14.41 -3.34
N ALA A 128 -9.86 -13.48 -4.13
CA ALA A 128 -10.31 -13.77 -5.49
C ALA A 128 -9.17 -14.24 -6.41
N LEU A 129 -8.00 -13.61 -6.33
CA LEU A 129 -6.81 -14.04 -7.08
C LEU A 129 -6.37 -15.45 -6.67
N THR A 130 -6.33 -15.75 -5.36
CA THR A 130 -5.92 -17.06 -4.86
C THR A 130 -6.91 -18.14 -5.28
N ALA A 131 -8.22 -17.87 -5.16
CA ALA A 131 -9.28 -18.77 -5.59
C ALA A 131 -9.19 -19.09 -7.09
N GLY A 132 -9.04 -18.09 -7.96
CA GLY A 132 -8.91 -18.32 -9.40
C GLY A 132 -7.64 -19.10 -9.79
N VAL A 133 -6.52 -18.86 -9.09
CA VAL A 133 -5.28 -19.64 -9.29
C VAL A 133 -5.41 -21.09 -8.84
N LEU A 134 -6.12 -21.35 -7.73
CA LEU A 134 -6.40 -22.70 -7.26
C LEU A 134 -7.39 -23.44 -8.17
N ALA A 135 -8.42 -22.77 -8.65
CA ALA A 135 -9.40 -23.33 -9.58
C ALA A 135 -8.77 -23.72 -10.93
N ALA A 136 -7.77 -22.95 -11.38
CA ALA A 136 -6.99 -23.21 -12.60
C ALA A 136 -5.55 -23.63 -12.24
N TRP A 137 -5.40 -24.53 -11.27
CA TRP A 137 -4.09 -25.02 -10.86
C TRP A 137 -3.44 -25.83 -12.01
N PRO A 138 -2.22 -25.49 -12.43
CA PRO A 138 -1.60 -26.12 -13.61
C PRO A 138 -1.01 -27.49 -13.28
N ALA A 139 -0.79 -28.29 -14.32
CA ALA A 139 -0.10 -29.58 -14.18
C ALA A 139 1.37 -29.40 -13.73
N ASP A 140 2.05 -28.37 -14.25
CA ASP A 140 3.38 -27.95 -13.80
C ASP A 140 3.32 -26.49 -13.27
N PRO A 141 3.41 -26.26 -11.95
CA PRO A 141 3.41 -24.91 -11.39
C PRO A 141 4.59 -24.03 -11.82
N ALA A 142 5.67 -24.60 -12.37
CA ALA A 142 6.78 -23.85 -12.95
C ALA A 142 6.51 -23.39 -14.39
N ARG A 143 5.55 -24.02 -15.09
CA ARG A 143 5.26 -23.79 -16.52
C ARG A 143 3.77 -23.94 -16.80
N ARG A 144 3.14 -22.84 -17.22
CA ARG A 144 1.77 -22.86 -17.75
C ARG A 144 1.79 -22.91 -19.28
N THR A 145 0.98 -23.81 -19.83
CA THR A 145 0.58 -23.80 -21.25
C THR A 145 -0.28 -22.57 -21.56
N ALA A 146 -0.48 -22.27 -22.85
CA ALA A 146 -1.36 -21.17 -23.26
C ALA A 146 -2.81 -21.35 -22.74
N ALA A 147 -3.34 -22.57 -22.82
CA ALA A 147 -4.67 -22.87 -22.31
C ALA A 147 -4.78 -22.69 -20.78
N GLU A 148 -3.76 -23.09 -20.01
CA GLU A 148 -3.72 -22.86 -18.56
C GLU A 148 -3.56 -21.38 -18.18
N TRP A 149 -2.98 -20.57 -19.09
CA TRP A 149 -2.94 -19.11 -18.94
C TRP A 149 -4.30 -18.47 -19.17
N ASP A 150 -5.03 -18.92 -20.18
CA ASP A 150 -6.38 -18.43 -20.45
C ASP A 150 -7.34 -18.85 -19.33
N ALA A 151 -7.29 -20.11 -18.91
CA ALA A 151 -8.13 -20.64 -17.83
C ALA A 151 -7.99 -19.85 -16.53
N VAL A 152 -6.76 -19.52 -16.09
CA VAL A 152 -6.57 -18.73 -14.86
C VAL A 152 -7.00 -17.27 -15.02
N ARG A 153 -6.87 -16.69 -16.21
CA ARG A 153 -7.34 -15.32 -16.48
C ARG A 153 -8.86 -15.22 -16.51
N ASP A 154 -9.54 -16.27 -16.95
CA ASP A 154 -11.00 -16.34 -16.92
C ASP A 154 -11.52 -16.66 -15.51
N ALA A 155 -10.77 -17.43 -14.70
CA ALA A 155 -11.17 -17.77 -13.33
C ALA A 155 -11.01 -16.61 -12.31
N VAL A 156 -10.23 -15.58 -12.62
CA VAL A 156 -10.02 -14.43 -11.72
C VAL A 156 -10.88 -13.24 -12.15
N PRO A 157 -11.65 -12.60 -11.25
CA PRO A 157 -12.38 -11.37 -11.58
C PRO A 157 -11.45 -10.28 -12.12
N GLY A 158 -11.72 -9.80 -13.34
CA GLY A 158 -10.85 -8.85 -14.05
C GLY A 158 -9.52 -9.45 -14.53
N GLY A 159 -9.40 -10.79 -14.56
CA GLY A 159 -8.16 -11.52 -14.78
C GLY A 159 -7.55 -11.35 -16.17
N ARG A 160 -8.35 -11.03 -17.19
CA ARG A 160 -7.87 -10.78 -18.56
C ARG A 160 -6.81 -9.69 -18.64
N SER A 161 -6.93 -8.66 -17.80
CA SER A 161 -5.99 -7.54 -17.71
C SER A 161 -4.88 -7.73 -16.69
N LEU A 162 -4.86 -8.85 -15.95
CA LEU A 162 -3.85 -9.07 -14.93
C LEU A 162 -2.46 -9.32 -15.55
N PRO A 163 -1.41 -8.69 -15.02
CA PRO A 163 -0.05 -9.00 -15.41
C PRO A 163 0.30 -10.46 -15.07
N SER A 164 0.92 -11.18 -16.00
CA SER A 164 1.34 -12.57 -15.77
C SER A 164 2.24 -12.73 -14.54
N GLY A 165 3.03 -11.70 -14.20
CA GLY A 165 3.87 -11.67 -13.01
C GLY A 165 3.09 -11.78 -11.69
N VAL A 166 1.87 -11.24 -11.63
CA VAL A 166 0.99 -11.34 -10.45
C VAL A 166 0.52 -12.77 -10.25
N ILE A 167 0.01 -13.40 -11.32
CA ILE A 167 -0.44 -14.80 -11.32
C ILE A 167 0.73 -15.75 -11.01
N ALA A 168 1.89 -15.53 -11.64
CA ALA A 168 3.09 -16.33 -11.41
C ALA A 168 3.60 -16.20 -9.96
N SER A 169 3.58 -14.99 -9.40
CA SER A 169 3.93 -14.77 -7.99
C SER A 169 3.01 -15.52 -7.05
N ARG A 170 1.69 -15.45 -7.28
CA ARG A 170 0.70 -16.19 -6.48
C ARG A 170 0.87 -17.71 -6.63
N THR A 171 1.10 -18.21 -7.85
CA THR A 171 1.35 -19.63 -8.12
C THR A 171 2.58 -20.12 -7.33
N ARG A 172 3.67 -19.35 -7.29
CA ARG A 172 4.86 -19.71 -6.49
C ARG A 172 4.60 -19.74 -4.99
N GLN A 173 3.79 -18.81 -4.46
CA GLN A 173 3.43 -18.82 -3.03
C GLN A 173 2.63 -20.07 -2.67
N ILE A 174 1.64 -20.43 -3.49
CA ILE A 174 0.86 -21.67 -3.31
C ILE A 174 1.75 -22.91 -3.43
N GLN A 175 2.67 -22.92 -4.40
CA GLN A 175 3.62 -24.03 -4.55
C GLN A 175 4.54 -24.18 -3.33
N ALA A 176 5.03 -23.08 -2.76
CA ALA A 176 5.84 -23.10 -1.55
C ALA A 176 5.05 -23.68 -0.37
N PHE A 177 3.81 -23.23 -0.18
CA PHE A 177 2.89 -23.79 0.82
C PHE A 177 2.69 -25.30 0.63
N ALA A 178 2.45 -25.74 -0.62
CA ALA A 178 2.21 -27.14 -0.93
C ALA A 178 3.43 -28.04 -0.66
N ARG A 179 4.65 -27.52 -0.90
CA ARG A 179 5.89 -28.24 -0.57
C ARG A 179 6.06 -28.41 0.94
N GLU A 180 5.68 -27.41 1.72
CA GLU A 180 5.80 -27.44 3.19
C GLU A 180 4.70 -28.30 3.85
N ASN A 181 3.48 -28.28 3.29
CA ASN A 181 2.30 -28.86 3.94
C ASN A 181 1.78 -30.15 3.27
N GLY A 182 2.34 -30.56 2.13
CA GLY A 182 1.92 -31.75 1.38
C GLY A 182 0.55 -31.64 0.70
N ARG A 183 -0.06 -30.44 0.69
CA ARG A 183 -1.38 -30.17 0.10
C ARG A 183 -1.49 -28.73 -0.38
N LEU A 184 -2.42 -28.47 -1.30
CA LEU A 184 -2.79 -27.09 -1.64
C LEU A 184 -3.47 -26.39 -0.45
N PRO A 185 -3.35 -25.06 -0.34
CA PRO A 185 -4.12 -24.29 0.62
C PRO A 185 -5.59 -24.28 0.22
N ALA A 186 -6.49 -24.22 1.19
CA ALA A 186 -7.92 -24.11 0.93
C ALA A 186 -8.28 -22.75 0.29
N ASP A 187 -7.66 -21.68 0.79
CA ASP A 187 -7.89 -20.30 0.38
C ASP A 187 -6.69 -19.42 0.77
N VAL A 188 -6.82 -18.09 0.63
CA VAL A 188 -5.78 -17.13 1.02
C VAL A 188 -5.56 -17.09 2.54
N PHE A 189 -6.56 -17.42 3.35
CA PHE A 189 -6.52 -17.36 4.82
C PHE A 189 -5.79 -18.57 5.41
N ASN A 190 -5.83 -19.71 4.71
CA ASN A 190 -4.95 -20.83 4.99
C ASN A 190 -3.53 -20.63 4.42
N LEU A 191 -3.39 -19.93 3.30
CA LEU A 191 -2.10 -19.66 2.66
C LEU A 191 -1.26 -18.60 3.39
N GLU A 192 -1.90 -17.55 3.90
CA GLU A 192 -1.23 -16.39 4.51
C GLU A 192 -1.71 -16.20 5.96
N PRO A 193 -0.79 -15.94 6.91
CA PRO A 193 -1.20 -15.51 8.25
C PRO A 193 -1.88 -14.14 8.20
N PRO A 194 -2.64 -13.75 9.24
CA PRO A 194 -3.17 -12.41 9.36
C PRO A 194 -2.07 -11.35 9.17
N PRO A 195 -2.29 -10.29 8.36
CA PRO A 195 -1.28 -9.29 8.10
C PRO A 195 -0.79 -8.61 9.37
N ARG A 196 0.51 -8.34 9.45
CA ARG A 196 1.10 -7.63 10.60
C ARG A 196 0.55 -6.20 10.67
N ALA A 197 0.00 -5.85 11.82
CA ALA A 197 -0.46 -4.49 12.10
C ALA A 197 0.73 -3.52 12.13
N ALA A 198 0.63 -2.41 11.38
CA ALA A 198 1.63 -1.34 11.44
C ALA A 198 1.52 -0.58 12.77
N ARG A 199 2.67 -0.21 13.35
CA ARG A 199 2.71 0.74 14.47
C ARG A 199 2.54 2.16 13.94
N MET A 200 1.30 2.62 13.87
CA MET A 200 0.96 3.96 13.40
C MET A 200 -0.34 4.49 14.01
N LEU A 201 -0.47 5.82 14.05
CA LEU A 201 -1.70 6.51 14.46
C LEU A 201 -2.32 7.22 13.25
N LEU A 202 -3.44 6.68 12.76
CA LEU A 202 -4.18 7.24 11.63
C LEU A 202 -5.14 8.33 12.13
N LEU A 203 -4.62 9.53 12.43
CA LEU A 203 -5.41 10.58 13.07
C LEU A 203 -6.57 11.09 12.19
N SER A 204 -6.53 10.86 10.87
CA SER A 204 -7.64 11.15 9.95
C SER A 204 -8.90 10.31 10.21
N ALA A 205 -8.80 9.20 10.96
CA ALA A 205 -9.96 8.43 11.43
C ALA A 205 -10.65 9.08 12.65
N CYS A 206 -10.03 10.12 13.21
CA CYS A 206 -10.49 10.82 14.40
C CYS A 206 -11.10 12.18 14.06
N ASP A 207 -11.63 12.84 15.09
CA ASP A 207 -12.07 14.23 15.03
C ASP A 207 -11.44 15.04 16.18
N GLY A 208 -11.92 16.27 16.36
CA GLY A 208 -11.39 17.22 17.34
C GLY A 208 -11.44 16.77 18.80
N GLN A 209 -12.11 15.65 19.12
CA GLN A 209 -12.02 15.05 20.45
C GLN A 209 -10.68 14.34 20.69
N GLN A 210 -9.93 13.98 19.65
CA GLN A 210 -8.65 13.28 19.78
C GLN A 210 -7.48 14.06 19.18
N ALA A 211 -7.70 14.78 18.08
CA ALA A 211 -6.65 15.56 17.44
C ALA A 211 -7.20 16.72 16.59
N THR A 212 -6.45 17.82 16.53
CA THR A 212 -6.67 18.96 15.63
C THR A 212 -5.35 19.38 14.99
N ILE A 213 -5.41 19.96 13.81
CA ILE A 213 -4.24 20.56 13.15
C ILE A 213 -4.61 21.91 12.55
N GLU A 214 -3.77 22.91 12.84
CA GLU A 214 -3.97 24.29 12.40
C GLU A 214 -2.64 24.87 11.94
N ARG A 215 -2.67 25.82 11.02
CA ARG A 215 -1.47 26.59 10.68
C ARG A 215 -1.16 27.51 11.86
N ALA A 216 0.12 27.67 12.16
CA ALA A 216 0.53 28.72 13.07
C ALA A 216 0.48 30.07 12.34
N ASP A 217 0.47 31.17 13.10
CA ASP A 217 0.55 32.52 12.54
C ASP A 217 1.84 32.73 11.75
N GLU A 218 2.91 32.07 12.17
CA GLU A 218 4.19 32.06 11.46
C GLU A 218 4.12 31.21 10.18
N PRO A 219 4.56 31.76 9.02
CA PRO A 219 4.65 31.01 7.78
C PRO A 219 5.47 29.73 7.90
N GLY A 220 5.01 28.67 7.24
CA GLY A 220 5.74 27.39 7.22
C GLY A 220 5.64 26.58 8.51
N ARG A 221 4.71 26.90 9.41
CA ARG A 221 4.46 26.13 10.64
C ARG A 221 3.00 25.71 10.78
N ALA A 222 2.81 24.58 11.44
CA ALA A 222 1.52 24.07 11.87
C ALA A 222 1.61 23.59 13.31
N LEU A 223 0.49 23.65 14.03
CA LEU A 223 0.33 23.10 15.36
C LEU A 223 -0.58 21.88 15.28
N LEU A 224 -0.03 20.70 15.61
CA LEU A 224 -0.80 19.48 15.82
C LEU A 224 -1.09 19.36 17.31
N ARG A 225 -2.36 19.42 17.70
CA ARG A 225 -2.79 19.09 19.07
C ARG A 225 -3.36 17.69 19.04
N LEU A 226 -2.96 16.84 19.98
CA LEU A 226 -3.51 15.48 20.08
C LEU A 226 -3.48 14.96 21.52
N GLN A 227 -4.45 14.12 21.86
CA GLN A 227 -4.40 13.38 23.11
C GLN A 227 -3.41 12.21 22.99
N LEU A 228 -2.50 12.11 23.95
CA LEU A 228 -1.55 11.01 24.10
C LEU A 228 -1.63 10.41 25.51
N PRO A 229 -1.36 9.11 25.65
CA PRO A 229 -1.32 8.50 26.96
C PRO A 229 -0.04 8.93 27.71
N THR A 230 -0.15 9.13 29.01
CA THR A 230 0.98 9.43 29.91
C THR A 230 1.72 8.18 30.39
N ARG A 231 1.18 6.99 30.08
CA ARG A 231 1.73 5.66 30.42
C ARG A 231 1.39 4.62 29.33
N PRO A 232 2.11 3.49 29.23
CA PRO A 232 1.85 2.47 28.20
C PRO A 232 0.50 1.76 28.33
N ASP A 233 -0.04 1.69 29.54
CA ASP A 233 -1.25 0.97 29.96
C ASP A 233 -2.22 1.96 30.64
N PRO A 234 -2.83 2.91 29.90
CA PRO A 234 -3.74 3.88 30.50
C PRO A 234 -4.89 3.14 31.19
N VAL A 235 -5.14 3.42 32.46
CA VAL A 235 -6.18 2.73 33.26
C VAL A 235 -7.42 3.59 33.45
N SER A 236 -7.30 4.88 33.18
CA SER A 236 -8.36 5.88 33.29
C SER A 236 -8.26 6.93 32.19
N TYR A 237 -9.29 7.76 32.03
CA TYR A 237 -9.22 8.90 31.11
C TYR A 237 -8.28 10.01 31.59
N ARG A 238 -7.84 10.00 32.86
CA ARG A 238 -6.83 10.94 33.36
C ARG A 238 -5.43 10.60 32.87
N ASP A 239 -5.22 9.38 32.38
CA ASP A 239 -3.95 8.96 31.78
C ASP A 239 -3.81 9.45 30.34
N TRP A 240 -4.70 10.31 29.85
CA TRP A 240 -4.70 10.88 28.51
C TRP A 240 -4.63 12.41 28.60
N THR A 241 -3.54 13.00 28.12
CA THR A 241 -3.35 14.46 28.14
C THR A 241 -3.23 15.02 26.74
N TRP A 242 -3.66 16.27 26.56
CA TRP A 242 -3.46 16.99 25.31
C TRP A 242 -2.01 17.44 25.19
N VAL A 243 -1.41 17.18 24.04
CA VAL A 243 -0.05 17.61 23.70
C VAL A 243 -0.08 18.47 22.45
N ALA A 244 0.47 19.66 22.54
CA ALA A 244 0.62 20.60 21.44
C ALA A 244 2.00 20.40 20.78
N CYS A 245 2.02 19.82 19.57
CA CYS A 245 3.23 19.48 18.82
C CYS A 245 3.41 20.42 17.61
N PRO A 246 4.41 21.31 17.59
CA PRO A 246 4.71 22.11 16.41
C PRO A 246 5.31 21.25 15.29
N ILE A 247 4.90 21.52 14.06
CA ILE A 247 5.35 20.88 12.82
C ILE A 247 5.86 21.95 11.86
N ALA A 248 7.12 21.81 11.43
CA ALA A 248 7.65 22.59 10.31
C ALA A 248 7.09 22.03 9.00
N LEU A 249 6.42 22.89 8.22
CA LEU A 249 5.89 22.56 6.90
C LEU A 249 6.99 22.78 5.86
N PRO A 250 7.25 21.80 4.97
CA PRO A 250 8.21 22.01 3.90
C PRO A 250 7.67 23.05 2.90
N PRO A 251 8.56 23.75 2.16
CA PRO A 251 8.15 24.74 1.15
C PRO A 251 7.22 24.21 0.06
N THR A 252 7.18 22.88 -0.13
CA THR A 252 6.27 22.21 -1.07
C THR A 252 4.80 22.22 -0.62
N VAL A 253 4.51 22.58 0.63
CA VAL A 253 3.14 22.77 1.13
C VAL A 253 2.76 24.24 0.93
N PRO A 254 1.85 24.56 -0.01
CA PRO A 254 1.45 25.94 -0.25
C PRO A 254 0.83 26.58 1.00
N ALA A 255 0.97 27.90 1.14
CA ALA A 255 0.40 28.65 2.27
C ALA A 255 -1.13 28.49 2.36
N GLY A 256 -1.84 28.51 1.22
CA GLY A 256 -3.30 28.35 1.15
C GLY A 256 -3.80 26.90 1.22
N ALA A 257 -2.92 25.91 1.36
CA ALA A 257 -3.37 24.51 1.40
C ALA A 257 -4.10 24.18 2.70
N VAL A 258 -5.20 23.44 2.58
CA VAL A 258 -5.92 22.86 3.72
C VAL A 258 -5.13 21.68 4.25
N LEU A 259 -4.73 21.75 5.52
CA LEU A 259 -4.03 20.67 6.21
C LEU A 259 -5.03 19.65 6.74
N HIS A 260 -4.71 18.37 6.58
CA HIS A 260 -5.46 17.25 7.15
C HIS A 260 -4.71 16.63 8.33
N LEU A 261 -5.43 15.94 9.21
CA LEU A 261 -4.79 15.23 10.32
C LEU A 261 -3.79 14.18 9.79
N PRO A 262 -2.53 14.18 10.30
CA PRO A 262 -1.48 13.34 9.76
C PRO A 262 -1.60 11.88 10.20
N THR A 263 -0.91 10.98 9.50
CA THR A 263 -0.57 9.67 10.07
C THR A 263 0.74 9.81 10.84
N LEU A 264 0.76 9.42 12.11
CA LEU A 264 1.98 9.42 12.92
C LEU A 264 2.65 8.04 12.90
N ARG A 265 3.96 8.01 12.68
CA ARG A 265 4.76 6.78 12.66
C ARG A 265 5.99 6.92 13.57
N PRO A 266 6.05 6.18 14.68
CA PRO A 266 7.28 6.06 15.47
C PRO A 266 8.34 5.31 14.66
N HIS A 267 9.56 5.85 14.61
CA HIS A 267 10.70 5.27 13.91
C HIS A 267 12.01 5.74 14.53
N GLN A 268 12.81 4.81 15.06
CA GLN A 268 14.16 5.08 15.60
C GLN A 268 14.18 6.26 16.61
N GLY A 269 13.28 6.24 17.60
CA GLY A 269 13.18 7.29 18.63
C GLY A 269 12.63 8.64 18.13
N ARG A 270 12.08 8.68 16.92
CA ARG A 270 11.48 9.88 16.30
C ARG A 270 10.04 9.61 15.87
N VAL A 271 9.26 10.67 15.69
CA VAL A 271 7.88 10.56 15.17
C VAL A 271 7.76 11.28 13.84
N ARG A 272 7.60 10.50 12.77
CA ARG A 272 7.27 11.03 11.45
C ARG A 272 5.78 11.37 11.39
N ALA A 273 5.46 12.51 10.82
CA ALA A 273 4.08 12.91 10.55
C ALA A 273 3.88 12.96 9.04
N ASP A 274 3.13 12.00 8.49
CA ASP A 274 2.75 12.03 7.08
C ASP A 274 1.52 12.93 6.94
N LEU A 275 1.77 14.18 6.53
CA LEU A 275 0.82 15.26 6.50
C LEU A 275 0.19 15.36 5.11
N ALA A 276 -1.05 14.89 4.98
CA ALA A 276 -1.84 15.15 3.79
C ALA A 276 -2.31 16.61 3.77
N TYR A 277 -2.31 17.22 2.59
CA TYR A 277 -2.86 18.55 2.37
C TYR A 277 -3.59 18.60 1.03
N THR A 278 -4.60 19.44 0.95
CA THR A 278 -5.33 19.73 -0.29
C THR A 278 -5.07 21.16 -0.72
N HIS A 279 -4.70 21.34 -1.99
CA HIS A 279 -4.47 22.64 -2.62
C HIS A 279 -5.18 22.72 -3.98
N THR A 280 -5.34 23.94 -4.49
CA THR A 280 -5.84 24.16 -5.85
C THR A 280 -4.69 24.00 -6.83
N VAL A 281 -4.98 23.38 -7.97
CA VAL A 281 -4.09 23.33 -9.12
C VAL A 281 -4.89 23.70 -10.36
N PRO A 282 -4.24 24.19 -11.44
CA PRO A 282 -4.91 24.36 -12.72
C PRO A 282 -5.52 23.05 -13.21
N LYS A 283 -6.77 23.09 -13.71
CA LYS A 283 -7.36 21.97 -14.43
C LYS A 283 -6.52 21.73 -15.68
N THR A 284 -6.13 20.47 -15.87
CA THR A 284 -5.48 20.05 -17.11
C THR A 284 -6.54 20.06 -18.21
N ALA A 285 -6.34 20.86 -19.25
CA ALA A 285 -7.21 20.84 -20.42
C ALA A 285 -6.92 19.59 -21.26
N HIS A 286 -7.97 18.98 -21.82
CA HIS A 286 -7.80 17.95 -22.84
C HIS A 286 -7.31 18.61 -24.13
N THR A 287 -6.06 18.34 -24.50
CA THR A 287 -5.39 18.89 -25.71
C THR A 287 -5.38 17.89 -26.88
N GLY A 288 -6.14 16.80 -26.79
CA GLY A 288 -6.22 15.78 -27.85
C GLY A 288 -4.96 14.92 -27.99
N HIS A 289 -4.22 14.69 -26.90
CA HIS A 289 -3.03 13.84 -26.94
C HIS A 289 -3.33 12.43 -27.48
N THR A 290 -2.63 12.04 -28.54
CA THR A 290 -2.72 10.70 -29.17
C THR A 290 -1.65 9.73 -28.65
N ILE A 291 -0.79 10.17 -27.73
CA ILE A 291 0.27 9.35 -27.13
C ILE A 291 0.02 9.26 -25.64
N ALA A 292 0.05 8.02 -25.12
CA ALA A 292 0.04 7.75 -23.69
C ALA A 292 1.40 7.16 -23.27
N LEU A 293 1.91 7.64 -22.14
CA LEU A 293 3.11 7.10 -21.49
C LEU A 293 2.69 6.34 -20.24
N GLY A 294 2.90 5.03 -20.23
CA GLY A 294 2.81 4.21 -19.03
C GLY A 294 4.17 4.19 -18.33
N VAL A 295 4.20 4.53 -17.05
CA VAL A 295 5.40 4.44 -16.22
C VAL A 295 5.10 3.55 -15.03
N ASP A 296 5.96 2.54 -14.84
CA ASP A 296 5.90 1.59 -13.74
C ASP A 296 7.20 1.62 -12.93
N TRP A 297 7.07 1.39 -11.63
CA TRP A 297 8.18 1.40 -10.68
C TRP A 297 8.26 0.00 -10.06
N GLY A 298 9.23 -0.79 -10.51
CA GLY A 298 9.39 -2.17 -10.11
C GLY A 298 10.37 -2.35 -8.95
N LEU A 299 10.19 -3.42 -8.17
CA LEU A 299 11.17 -3.81 -7.14
C LEU A 299 12.54 -4.21 -7.72
N ASN A 300 12.58 -4.66 -8.98
CA ASN A 300 13.79 -5.12 -9.67
C ASN A 300 14.26 -4.17 -10.79
N THR A 301 13.40 -3.28 -11.25
CA THR A 301 13.67 -2.30 -12.32
C THR A 301 13.18 -0.96 -11.79
N LEU A 302 14.10 -0.03 -11.54
CA LEU A 302 13.85 1.23 -10.86
C LEU A 302 12.72 2.02 -11.54
N LEU A 303 12.70 1.97 -12.87
CA LEU A 303 11.73 2.63 -13.72
C LEU A 303 11.56 1.81 -15.00
N SER A 304 10.35 1.41 -15.32
CA SER A 304 9.99 0.92 -16.65
C SER A 304 9.03 1.92 -17.27
N ALA A 305 9.24 2.28 -18.53
CA ALA A 305 8.34 3.17 -19.24
C ALA A 305 8.03 2.59 -20.63
N GLY A 306 6.79 2.74 -21.05
CA GLY A 306 6.33 2.36 -22.38
C GLY A 306 5.40 3.41 -22.94
N ALA A 307 5.53 3.71 -24.23
CA ALA A 307 4.66 4.66 -24.91
C ALA A 307 3.76 3.92 -25.90
N VAL A 308 2.50 4.33 -25.98
CA VAL A 308 1.54 3.83 -26.96
C VAL A 308 0.89 5.00 -27.70
N ARG A 309 0.52 4.79 -28.95
CA ARG A 309 -0.19 5.75 -29.78
C ARG A 309 -1.62 5.26 -30.05
N LEU A 310 -2.60 6.11 -29.78
CA LEU A 310 -3.96 5.98 -30.26
C LEU A 310 -4.08 6.59 -31.66
N HIS A 311 -4.50 5.79 -32.63
CA HIS A 311 -4.78 6.20 -34.00
C HIS A 311 -6.23 6.67 -34.13
N GLN A 312 -6.54 7.40 -35.20
CA GLN A 312 -7.89 7.95 -35.45
C GLN A 312 -8.96 6.86 -35.63
N ASP A 313 -8.55 5.66 -36.04
CA ASP A 313 -9.40 4.47 -36.18
C ASP A 313 -9.63 3.74 -34.84
N GLY A 314 -9.13 4.28 -33.72
CA GLY A 314 -9.24 3.69 -32.38
C GLY A 314 -8.19 2.63 -32.07
N ARG A 315 -7.30 2.30 -33.01
CA ARG A 315 -6.23 1.32 -32.79
C ARG A 315 -5.16 1.89 -31.86
N ILE A 316 -4.57 1.03 -31.02
CA ILE A 316 -3.44 1.38 -30.16
C ILE A 316 -2.19 0.64 -30.64
N THR A 317 -1.08 1.35 -30.85
CA THR A 317 0.21 0.75 -31.20
C THR A 317 1.30 1.12 -30.21
N GLU A 318 2.11 0.16 -29.79
CA GLU A 318 3.30 0.40 -28.99
C GLU A 318 4.36 1.19 -29.78
N LEU A 319 4.93 2.21 -29.15
CA LEU A 319 6.02 3.03 -29.69
C LEU A 319 7.40 2.62 -29.15
N GLY A 320 7.42 1.76 -28.15
CA GLY A 320 8.62 1.23 -27.50
C GLY A 320 8.48 1.22 -25.97
N ALA A 321 9.22 0.31 -25.34
CA ALA A 321 9.33 0.20 -23.88
C ALA A 321 10.78 -0.03 -23.46
N GLY A 322 11.16 0.50 -22.29
CA GLY A 322 12.49 0.38 -21.73
C GLY A 322 12.48 0.43 -20.21
N GLY A 323 13.50 -0.17 -19.59
CA GLY A 323 13.63 -0.24 -18.14
C GLY A 323 15.02 0.15 -17.67
N TRP A 324 15.11 0.94 -16.60
CA TRP A 324 16.35 1.23 -15.90
C TRP A 324 16.60 0.19 -14.81
N PRO A 325 17.65 -0.65 -14.93
CA PRO A 325 17.99 -1.62 -13.89
C PRO A 325 18.41 -0.91 -12.60
N VAL A 326 18.15 -1.53 -11.45
CA VAL A 326 18.63 -1.02 -10.16
C VAL A 326 20.15 -1.13 -10.12
N PRO A 327 20.90 -0.05 -9.82
CA PRO A 327 22.36 -0.10 -9.71
C PRO A 327 22.79 -1.16 -8.68
N GLY A 328 23.69 -2.06 -9.07
CA GLY A 328 24.25 -3.10 -8.19
C GLY A 328 23.59 -4.49 -8.25
N ARG A 329 22.53 -4.69 -9.04
CA ARG A 329 22.02 -6.03 -9.39
C ARG A 329 22.25 -6.33 -10.87
N ARG A 330 23.20 -7.22 -11.19
CA ARG A 330 23.38 -7.71 -12.57
C ARG A 330 22.16 -8.55 -12.98
N SER A 331 21.65 -8.29 -14.18
CA SER A 331 20.68 -9.16 -14.84
C SER A 331 21.31 -10.54 -15.08
N PRO A 332 20.60 -11.67 -14.89
CA PRO A 332 21.11 -13.01 -15.22
C PRO A 332 21.48 -13.18 -16.70
N ARG A 333 21.07 -12.26 -17.58
CA ARG A 333 21.32 -12.33 -19.03
C ARG A 333 22.68 -11.81 -19.49
N GLU A 334 23.51 -11.22 -18.61
CA GLU A 334 24.83 -10.69 -19.01
C GLU A 334 26.02 -11.59 -18.64
N ALA A 335 25.78 -12.81 -18.13
CA ALA A 335 26.84 -13.74 -17.73
C ALA A 335 27.11 -14.87 -18.75
N ALA A 336 27.02 -14.59 -20.05
CA ALA A 336 27.54 -15.50 -21.07
C ALA A 336 28.35 -14.69 -22.09
N PRO A 337 29.70 -14.84 -22.15
CA PRO A 337 30.46 -14.29 -23.25
C PRO A 337 30.04 -15.00 -24.54
N ALA A 338 29.75 -14.21 -25.58
CA ALA A 338 29.43 -14.70 -26.91
C ALA A 338 30.57 -15.60 -27.43
N ALA A 339 30.22 -16.81 -27.87
CA ALA A 339 31.16 -17.67 -28.59
C ALA A 339 31.63 -16.96 -29.87
N PRO A 340 32.93 -17.01 -30.21
CA PRO A 340 33.44 -16.33 -31.40
C PRO A 340 32.91 -17.01 -32.68
N PRO A 341 32.73 -16.25 -33.77
CA PRO A 341 32.19 -16.77 -35.02
C PRO A 341 33.18 -17.74 -35.68
N VAL A 342 32.68 -18.90 -36.08
CA VAL A 342 33.41 -19.88 -36.90
C VAL A 342 33.69 -19.24 -38.26
N ARG A 343 34.97 -18.99 -38.58
CA ARG A 343 35.40 -18.59 -39.92
C ARG A 343 35.24 -19.78 -40.87
N ALA A 344 34.40 -19.60 -41.89
CA ALA A 344 34.38 -20.47 -43.06
C ALA A 344 35.71 -20.33 -43.82
N ALA A 345 36.53 -21.38 -43.81
CA ALA A 345 37.70 -21.48 -44.68
C ALA A 345 37.26 -22.06 -46.02
N ALA A 346 37.25 -21.21 -47.05
CA ALA A 346 37.25 -21.65 -48.44
C ALA A 346 38.60 -22.33 -48.73
N HIS A 347 38.57 -23.62 -49.05
CA HIS A 347 39.74 -24.30 -49.62
C HIS A 347 39.46 -24.65 -51.08
N GLN A 348 40.15 -23.93 -51.96
CA GLN A 348 40.28 -24.21 -53.38
C GLN A 348 40.89 -25.60 -53.58
N GLY A 349 40.43 -26.26 -54.63
CA GLY A 349 40.78 -27.62 -54.97
C GLY A 349 42.24 -27.83 -55.37
N ARG A 350 42.71 -29.06 -55.15
CA ARG A 350 43.74 -29.70 -55.95
C ARG A 350 43.44 -31.19 -56.03
N SER A 351 43.12 -31.62 -57.24
CA SER A 351 43.12 -33.00 -57.70
C SER A 351 44.56 -33.53 -57.76
N VAL A 352 44.86 -34.65 -57.12
CA VAL A 352 45.97 -35.54 -57.51
C VAL A 352 45.60 -37.01 -57.22
N SER A 353 45.49 -37.76 -58.32
CA SER A 353 45.83 -39.17 -58.58
C SER A 353 45.71 -40.22 -57.48
N ALA A 354 44.89 -41.23 -57.77
CA ALA A 354 45.02 -42.58 -57.23
C ALA A 354 46.30 -43.26 -57.78
N ALA A 355 47.07 -43.85 -56.89
CA ALA A 355 48.02 -44.92 -57.18
C ALA A 355 48.19 -45.77 -55.91
N ASP A 356 47.82 -47.03 -56.04
CA ASP A 356 48.28 -48.21 -55.30
C ASP A 356 48.49 -48.14 -53.78
N ARG A 357 47.63 -48.89 -53.05
CA ARG A 357 48.09 -50.04 -52.26
C ARG A 357 46.93 -50.89 -51.71
N ARG A 358 46.80 -52.07 -52.33
CA ARG A 358 46.23 -53.36 -51.88
C ARG A 358 44.73 -53.49 -51.63
#